data_AF-A0A846NAC6-F1
#
_entry.id   AF-A0A846NAC6-F1
#
_cell.length_a   1.000
_cell.length_b   1.000
_cell.length_c   1.000
_cell.angle_alpha   90.00
_cell.angle_beta   90.00
_cell.angle_gamma   90.00
#
_symmetry.space_group_name_H-M   'P 1'
#
loop_
_entity.id
_entity.type
_entity.pdbx_description
1 polymer ?
#
loop_
_entity_poly.entity_id
_entity_poly.type
_entity_poly.pdbx_seq_one_letter_code
_entity_poly.pdbx_strand_id
1 'polypeptide(L)'
;MRRFWGTGTGGYAAGPRSYEPVRNWQEEWHDEKSFGGINFETRCWVKRYWSDFGCPVSCMKVAMVKAGPLKGAITDDPDYELQAYCGANLGIFDPEGCVYVSTVIDDLGLSGINSANTMG
;
A
#
# COMPACT_ATOMS: atom_id res chain seq x y z
N MET A 1 17.56 -8.27 -12.24
CA MET A 1 17.06 -6.89 -12.11
C MET A 1 16.19 -6.84 -10.86
N ARG A 2 16.64 -6.19 -9.77
CA ARG A 2 15.86 -6.14 -8.50
C ARG A 2 14.68 -5.19 -8.69
N ARG A 3 13.47 -5.60 -8.30
CA ARG A 3 12.28 -4.71 -8.28
C ARG A 3 12.35 -3.84 -7.03
N PHE A 4 12.90 -2.64 -7.17
CA PHE A 4 13.20 -1.72 -6.06
C PHE A 4 11.97 -1.45 -5.18
N TRP A 5 10.80 -1.21 -5.79
CA TRP A 5 9.54 -0.95 -5.09
C TRP A 5 8.51 -2.09 -5.18
N GLY A 6 8.90 -3.28 -5.63
CA GLY A 6 7.97 -4.39 -5.77
C GLY A 6 6.76 -4.04 -6.66
N THR A 7 5.58 -4.56 -6.30
CA THR A 7 4.29 -4.23 -6.92
C THR A 7 3.77 -2.86 -6.48
N GLY A 8 4.12 -2.38 -5.28
CA GLY A 8 3.78 -1.05 -4.76
C GLY A 8 4.28 0.15 -5.59
N THR A 9 4.98 -0.09 -6.70
CA THR A 9 5.14 0.94 -7.75
C THR A 9 3.78 1.35 -8.34
N GLY A 10 2.79 0.46 -8.29
CA GLY A 10 1.47 0.63 -8.88
C GLY A 10 0.61 1.71 -8.24
N GLY A 11 0.73 1.98 -6.93
CA GLY A 11 -0.24 2.85 -6.23
C GLY A 11 -0.26 4.31 -6.68
N TYR A 12 0.82 4.85 -7.26
CA TYR A 12 0.75 6.12 -8.00
C TYR A 12 0.71 5.92 -9.51
N ALA A 13 1.27 4.82 -10.03
CA ALA A 13 1.36 4.62 -11.47
C ALA A 13 0.00 4.28 -12.13
N ALA A 14 -1.00 3.87 -11.35
CA ALA A 14 -2.33 3.54 -11.85
C ALA A 14 -3.25 4.77 -11.97
N GLY A 15 -3.20 5.70 -11.02
CA GLY A 15 -4.07 6.89 -10.97
C GLY A 15 -4.01 7.75 -12.23
N PRO A 16 -2.84 8.23 -12.67
CA PRO A 16 -2.71 9.01 -13.90
C PRO A 16 -3.07 8.25 -15.17
N ARG A 17 -3.22 6.93 -15.10
CA ARG A 17 -3.56 6.04 -16.22
C ARG A 17 -4.99 5.51 -16.16
N SER A 18 -5.78 5.90 -15.16
CA SER A 18 -7.21 5.60 -15.07
C SER A 18 -7.54 4.11 -14.99
N TYR A 19 -6.94 3.35 -14.05
CA TYR A 19 -7.29 1.94 -13.85
C TYR A 19 -7.27 1.45 -12.39
N GLU A 20 -7.40 2.35 -11.41
CA GLU A 20 -7.54 1.97 -9.99
C GLU A 20 -8.81 2.54 -9.36
N PRO A 21 -9.39 1.87 -8.36
CA PRO A 21 -10.55 2.38 -7.66
C PRO A 21 -10.23 3.64 -6.86
N VAL A 22 -10.93 4.75 -7.14
CA VAL A 22 -10.94 5.94 -6.29
C VAL A 22 -12.32 6.10 -5.68
N ARG A 23 -12.40 6.07 -4.34
CA ARG A 23 -13.66 6.24 -3.59
C ARG A 23 -14.77 5.29 -4.08
N ASN A 24 -14.51 3.98 -4.07
CA ASN A 24 -15.45 2.96 -4.53
C ASN A 24 -15.89 3.13 -5.99
N TRP A 25 -14.89 3.22 -6.89
CA TRP A 25 -15.10 3.37 -8.34
C TRP A 25 -15.95 4.57 -8.77
N GLN A 26 -16.13 5.58 -7.90
CA GLN A 26 -16.75 6.85 -8.29
C GLN A 26 -15.86 7.60 -9.29
N GLU A 27 -14.55 7.43 -9.16
CA GLU A 27 -13.54 7.87 -10.11
C GLU A 27 -12.50 6.75 -10.30
N GLU A 28 -11.70 6.89 -11.36
CA GLU A 28 -10.59 5.99 -11.69
C GLU A 28 -9.23 6.71 -11.77
N TRP A 29 -9.24 8.05 -11.63
CA TRP A 29 -8.10 8.93 -11.88
C TRP A 29 -7.75 9.75 -10.63
N HIS A 30 -6.45 9.95 -10.40
CA HIS A 30 -5.92 10.94 -9.47
C HIS A 30 -4.46 11.30 -9.82
N ASP A 31 -3.96 12.46 -9.34
CA ASP A 31 -2.54 12.86 -9.40
C ASP A 31 -1.92 13.03 -8.00
N GLU A 32 -2.33 12.17 -7.07
CA GLU A 32 -1.88 12.19 -5.68
C GLU A 32 -0.45 11.65 -5.54
N LYS A 33 0.54 12.51 -5.79
CA LYS A 33 1.99 12.16 -5.74
C LYS A 33 2.46 11.73 -4.35
N SER A 34 1.72 12.07 -3.29
CA SER A 34 1.96 11.56 -1.94
C SER A 34 1.87 10.03 -1.87
N PHE A 35 1.13 9.41 -2.79
CA PHE A 35 0.94 7.97 -2.88
C PHE A 35 1.99 7.24 -3.74
N GLY A 36 3.05 7.94 -4.15
CA GLY A 36 4.18 7.33 -4.85
C GLY A 36 5.05 6.45 -3.95
N GLY A 37 5.63 5.38 -4.52
CA GLY A 37 6.47 4.41 -3.79
C GLY A 37 7.65 5.01 -3.03
N ILE A 38 8.19 6.17 -3.46
CA ILE A 38 9.24 6.89 -2.72
C ILE A 38 8.77 7.35 -1.33
N ASN A 39 7.50 7.66 -1.16
CA ASN A 39 6.95 8.10 0.12
C ASN A 39 6.75 6.91 1.07
N PHE A 40 6.26 5.77 0.57
CA PHE A 40 6.22 4.52 1.34
C PHE A 40 7.63 4.13 1.80
N GLU A 41 8.61 4.19 0.90
CA GLU A 41 10.00 3.87 1.19
C GLU A 41 10.63 4.75 2.27
N THR A 42 10.47 6.07 2.15
CA THR A 42 11.14 7.01 3.05
C THR A 42 10.41 7.12 4.38
N ARG A 43 9.07 7.05 4.38
CA ARG A 43 8.24 7.28 5.57
C ARG A 43 7.93 5.99 6.32
N CYS A 44 7.60 4.90 5.64
CA CYS A 44 7.05 3.71 6.28
C CYS A 44 8.02 2.52 6.33
N TRP A 45 8.88 2.32 5.34
CA TRP A 45 9.69 1.09 5.31
C TRP A 45 10.73 1.04 6.43
N VAL A 46 10.76 -0.13 7.09
CA VAL A 46 11.78 -0.50 8.09
C VAL A 46 12.69 -1.61 7.56
N LYS A 47 12.23 -2.38 6.56
CA LYS A 47 13.06 -3.36 5.83
C LYS A 47 12.76 -3.32 4.33
N ARG A 48 13.77 -2.95 3.54
CA ARG A 48 13.71 -2.83 2.08
C ARG A 48 13.81 -4.13 1.30
N TYR A 49 14.38 -5.17 1.89
CA TYR A 49 14.59 -6.45 1.21
C TYR A 49 13.95 -7.54 2.04
N TRP A 50 12.69 -7.83 1.72
CA TRP A 50 11.92 -8.91 2.30
C TRP A 50 11.52 -9.88 1.18
N SER A 51 11.61 -11.17 1.47
CA SER A 51 11.50 -12.21 0.46
C SER A 51 11.02 -13.51 1.06
N ASP A 52 10.23 -14.22 0.26
CA ASP A 52 9.86 -15.60 0.54
C ASP A 52 11.07 -16.55 0.45
N PHE A 53 10.85 -17.78 0.89
CA PHE A 53 11.86 -18.82 0.92
C PHE A 53 12.47 -19.06 -0.48
N GLY A 54 13.79 -18.83 -0.59
CA GLY A 54 14.56 -19.06 -1.82
C GLY A 54 14.36 -18.01 -2.93
N CYS A 55 13.56 -16.96 -2.71
CA CYS A 55 13.29 -15.95 -3.74
C CYS A 55 14.36 -14.84 -3.77
N PRO A 56 15.15 -14.70 -4.86
CA PRO A 56 16.19 -13.68 -4.97
C PRO A 56 15.65 -12.29 -5.38
N VAL A 57 14.35 -12.18 -5.69
CA VAL A 57 13.73 -10.94 -6.18
C VAL A 57 13.50 -9.94 -5.06
N SER A 58 13.12 -10.43 -3.87
CA SER A 58 12.79 -9.62 -2.68
C SER A 58 11.82 -8.47 -2.98
N CYS A 59 10.71 -8.78 -3.66
CA CYS A 59 9.72 -7.78 -4.05
C CYS A 59 8.98 -7.18 -2.85
N MET A 60 8.84 -7.93 -1.75
CA MET A 60 8.18 -7.46 -0.53
C MET A 60 9.06 -6.51 0.27
N LYS A 61 8.42 -5.76 1.17
CA LYS A 61 9.03 -4.82 2.12
C LYS A 61 8.33 -5.01 3.46
N VAL A 62 8.97 -4.61 4.56
CA VAL A 62 8.29 -4.49 5.85
C VAL A 62 8.08 -3.01 6.12
N ALA A 63 6.82 -2.63 6.30
CA ALA A 63 6.39 -1.26 6.57
C ALA A 63 5.93 -1.13 8.03
N MET A 64 6.17 0.05 8.61
CA MET A 64 5.70 0.40 9.93
C MET A 64 5.35 1.89 9.97
N VAL A 65 4.23 2.24 10.57
CA VAL A 65 3.95 3.64 10.93
C VAL A 65 4.87 4.05 12.08
N LYS A 66 5.82 4.95 11.78
CA LYS A 66 6.92 5.30 12.70
C LYS A 66 6.53 6.33 13.78
N ALA A 67 5.52 7.16 13.51
CA ALA A 67 5.10 8.27 14.37
C ALA A 67 3.61 8.59 14.20
N GLY A 68 3.08 9.46 15.08
CA GLY A 68 1.68 9.88 15.04
C GLY A 68 0.74 8.90 15.75
N PRO A 69 -0.60 9.09 15.60
CA PRO A 69 -1.61 8.33 16.33
C PRO A 69 -1.69 6.86 15.90
N LEU A 70 -1.27 6.53 14.68
CA LEU A 70 -1.28 5.17 14.13
C LEU A 70 0.07 4.45 14.34
N LYS A 71 0.97 5.05 15.13
CA LYS A 71 2.32 4.52 15.39
C LYS A 71 2.23 3.09 15.93
N GLY A 72 3.09 2.22 15.41
CA GLY A 72 3.18 0.84 15.86
C GLY A 72 2.51 -0.16 14.94
N ALA A 73 1.64 0.29 14.03
CA ALA A 73 1.11 -0.55 12.97
C ALA A 73 2.27 -1.02 12.08
N ILE A 74 2.47 -2.33 12.03
CA ILE A 74 3.56 -3.01 11.33
C ILE A 74 2.97 -4.12 10.49
N THR A 75 3.32 -4.15 9.22
CA THR A 75 2.89 -5.20 8.29
C THR A 75 3.92 -5.38 7.18
N ASP A 76 3.72 -6.41 6.37
CA ASP A 76 4.25 -6.42 5.02
C ASP A 76 3.71 -5.19 4.28
N ASP A 77 4.58 -4.45 3.59
CA ASP A 77 4.19 -3.23 2.90
C ASP A 77 3.03 -3.47 1.94
N PRO A 78 2.01 -2.58 1.92
CA PRO A 78 0.93 -2.65 0.96
C PRO A 78 1.46 -2.83 -0.45
N ASP A 79 1.12 -3.96 -1.07
CA ASP A 79 1.33 -4.18 -2.49
C ASP A 79 0.42 -3.25 -3.32
N TYR A 80 0.44 -3.38 -4.65
CA TYR A 80 -0.40 -2.52 -5.50
C TYR A 80 -1.88 -2.66 -5.13
N GLU A 81 -2.34 -3.89 -4.94
CA GLU A 81 -3.73 -4.21 -4.65
C GLU A 81 -4.16 -3.61 -3.31
N LEU A 82 -3.34 -3.73 -2.27
CA LEU A 82 -3.63 -3.11 -0.97
C LEU A 82 -3.52 -1.58 -1.03
N GLN A 83 -2.58 -1.01 -1.79
CA GLN A 83 -2.55 0.45 -2.02
C GLN A 83 -3.83 0.93 -2.70
N ALA A 84 -4.29 0.23 -3.72
CA ALA A 84 -5.52 0.56 -4.44
C ALA A 84 -6.76 0.42 -3.53
N TYR A 85 -6.93 -0.71 -2.85
CA TYR A 85 -8.16 -0.99 -2.10
C TYR A 85 -8.18 -0.46 -0.66
N CYS A 86 -7.05 -0.46 0.04
CA CYS A 86 -6.94 0.09 1.40
C CYS A 86 -6.58 1.59 1.41
N GLY A 87 -6.15 2.12 0.27
CA GLY A 87 -5.80 3.52 0.07
C GLY A 87 -6.82 4.26 -0.80
N ALA A 88 -6.56 4.30 -2.11
CA ALA A 88 -7.31 5.12 -3.08
C ALA A 88 -8.83 4.84 -3.07
N ASN A 89 -9.23 3.57 -2.95
CA ASN A 89 -10.63 3.16 -2.88
C ASN A 89 -11.36 3.74 -1.66
N LEU A 90 -10.66 4.03 -0.57
CA LEU A 90 -11.19 4.67 0.63
C LEU A 90 -10.91 6.19 0.66
N GLY A 91 -10.32 6.75 -0.40
CA GLY A 91 -9.89 8.15 -0.47
C GLY A 91 -8.68 8.47 0.41
N ILE A 92 -7.90 7.46 0.81
CA ILE A 92 -6.70 7.61 1.64
C ILE A 92 -5.47 7.67 0.73
N PHE A 93 -4.88 8.86 0.62
CA PHE A 93 -3.65 9.11 -0.15
C PHE A 93 -2.43 9.41 0.73
N ASP A 94 -2.54 9.09 2.02
CA ASP A 94 -1.44 9.12 2.98
C ASP A 94 -0.85 7.70 3.15
N PRO A 95 0.47 7.50 2.93
CA PRO A 95 1.11 6.19 3.07
C PRO A 95 0.91 5.54 4.44
N GLU A 96 1.03 6.31 5.53
CA GLU A 96 0.87 5.82 6.90
C GLU A 96 -0.58 5.39 7.16
N GLY A 97 -1.55 6.13 6.64
CA GLY A 97 -2.97 5.73 6.64
C GLY A 97 -3.20 4.40 5.91
N CYS A 98 -2.64 4.23 4.72
CA CYS A 98 -2.76 2.99 3.96
C CYS A 98 -2.07 1.81 4.66
N VAL A 99 -0.87 2.00 5.20
CA VAL A 99 -0.13 0.98 5.97
C VAL A 99 -0.93 0.57 7.21
N TYR A 100 -1.58 1.52 7.89
CA TYR A 100 -2.42 1.21 9.03
C TYR A 100 -3.63 0.35 8.66
N VAL A 101 -4.37 0.72 7.60
CA VAL A 101 -5.54 -0.07 7.17
C VAL A 101 -5.12 -1.48 6.74
N SER A 102 -4.02 -1.60 5.99
CA SER A 102 -3.42 -2.89 5.63
C SER A 102 -3.04 -3.70 6.87
N THR A 103 -2.37 -3.08 7.85
CA THR A 103 -1.99 -3.76 9.11
C THR A 103 -3.21 -4.35 9.81
N VAL A 104 -4.29 -3.57 9.93
CA VAL A 104 -5.53 -4.04 10.58
C VAL A 104 -6.13 -5.22 9.82
N ILE A 105 -6.13 -5.18 8.49
CA ILE A 105 -6.63 -6.27 7.66
C ILE A 105 -5.78 -7.54 7.84
N ASP A 106 -4.46 -7.41 7.82
CA ASP A 106 -3.52 -8.53 7.96
C ASP A 106 -3.62 -9.16 9.36
N ASP A 107 -3.67 -8.34 10.41
CA ASP A 107 -3.84 -8.78 11.81
C ASP A 107 -5.15 -9.55 12.02
N LEU A 108 -6.20 -9.19 11.29
CA LEU A 108 -7.50 -9.87 11.32
C LEU A 108 -7.56 -11.09 10.38
N GLY A 109 -6.53 -11.31 9.54
CA GLY A 109 -6.51 -12.40 8.55
C GLY A 109 -7.55 -12.22 7.44
N LEU A 110 -7.84 -10.97 7.07
CA LEU A 110 -8.85 -10.61 6.08
C LEU A 110 -8.24 -10.39 4.69
N SER A 111 -9.07 -10.46 3.66
CA SER A 111 -8.62 -10.18 2.29
C SER A 111 -8.52 -8.67 2.05
N GLY A 112 -7.32 -8.15 1.77
CA GLY A 112 -7.10 -6.74 1.42
C GLY A 112 -8.05 -6.17 0.36
N ILE A 113 -8.31 -6.93 -0.71
CA ILE A 113 -9.24 -6.50 -1.77
C ILE A 113 -10.69 -6.53 -1.28
N ASN A 114 -11.24 -7.71 -0.98
CA ASN A 114 -12.67 -7.86 -0.67
C ASN A 114 -13.12 -7.10 0.59
N SER A 115 -12.30 -7.12 1.65
CA SER A 115 -12.62 -6.46 2.90
C SER A 115 -12.60 -4.94 2.74
N ALA A 116 -11.58 -4.38 2.08
CA ALA A 116 -11.54 -2.94 1.86
C ALA A 116 -12.54 -2.45 0.82
N ASN A 117 -12.86 -3.26 -0.19
CA ASN A 117 -13.94 -2.96 -1.12
C ASN A 117 -15.32 -2.92 -0.42
N THR A 118 -15.53 -3.76 0.60
CA THR A 118 -16.78 -3.75 1.40
C THR A 118 -16.89 -2.52 2.30
N MET A 119 -15.77 -1.85 2.62
CA MET A 119 -15.76 -0.62 3.42
C MET A 119 -16.03 0.65 2.61
N GLY A 120 -15.86 0.60 1.27
CA GLY A 120 -16.02 1.73 0.36
C GLY A 120 -17.45 2.01 -0.07
#